data_AF-A0A352MVN8-F1
#
_entry.id   AF-A0A352MVN8-F1
#
_cell.length_a   1.000
_cell.length_b   1.000
_cell.length_c   1.000
_cell.angle_alpha   90.00
_cell.angle_beta   90.00
_cell.angle_gamma   90.00
#
_symmetry.space_group_name_H-M   'P 1'
#
loop_
_entity.id
_entity.type
_entity.pdbx_description
1 polymer ?
#
loop_
_entity_poly.entity_id
_entity_poly.type
_entity_poly.pdbx_seq_one_letter_code
_entity_poly.pdbx_strand_id
1 'polypeptide(L)'
;FLYVTNNMMAFSNIENSEKLDIINIAIIENEEFKNNEIFKEAFKTLSDENNKDRLFNLKLVTEEAAKELLEKDEIVGYMILEENNPKIVVNSSGINETILKLVTEEINQTARNSTNYSRR
;
A
#
# COMPACT_ATOMS: atom_id res chain seq x y z
N PHE A 1 6.38 7.72 -24.61
CA PHE A 1 6.53 6.29 -24.29
C PHE A 1 7.92 5.94 -23.74
N LEU A 2 8.53 6.76 -22.87
CA LEU A 2 9.85 6.44 -22.31
C LEU A 2 10.12 7.11 -20.96
N TYR A 3 9.21 6.94 -19.99
CA TYR A 3 9.45 7.35 -18.59
C TYR A 3 9.07 6.28 -17.56
N VAL A 4 8.41 5.18 -17.96
CA VAL A 4 7.94 4.14 -17.04
C VAL A 4 8.96 3.00 -16.87
N THR A 5 9.91 2.83 -17.80
CA THR A 5 10.83 1.67 -17.80
C THR A 5 11.95 1.72 -16.77
N ASN A 6 12.35 2.91 -16.28
CA ASN A 6 13.46 3.01 -15.33
C ASN A 6 13.08 2.59 -13.89
N ASN A 7 11.81 2.68 -13.50
CA ASN A 7 11.42 2.33 -12.13
C ASN A 7 11.37 0.81 -11.93
N MET A 8 10.76 0.06 -12.86
CA MET A 8 10.72 -1.41 -12.80
C MET A 8 12.12 -2.03 -12.74
N MET A 9 13.09 -1.50 -13.50
CA MET A 9 14.46 -2.02 -13.49
C MET A 9 15.19 -1.73 -12.17
N ALA A 10 14.91 -0.58 -11.53
CA ALA A 10 15.46 -0.27 -10.21
C ALA A 10 14.89 -1.19 -9.12
N PHE A 11 13.60 -1.51 -9.17
CA PHE A 11 12.98 -2.48 -8.26
C PHE A 11 13.57 -3.89 -8.44
N SER A 12 13.68 -4.40 -9.67
CA SER A 12 14.23 -5.74 -9.94
C SER A 12 15.70 -5.91 -9.54
N ASN A 13 16.49 -4.84 -9.56
CA ASN A 13 17.91 -4.92 -9.18
C ASN A 13 18.14 -4.84 -7.66
N ILE A 14 17.23 -4.22 -6.92
CA ILE A 14 17.23 -4.19 -5.44
C ILE A 14 16.73 -5.55 -4.90
N GLU A 15 15.71 -6.14 -5.56
CA GLU A 15 15.07 -7.41 -5.21
C GLU A 15 16.06 -8.60 -5.06
N ASN A 16 17.16 -8.58 -5.81
CA ASN A 16 18.12 -9.69 -5.86
C ASN A 16 19.31 -9.56 -4.88
N SER A 17 19.47 -8.44 -4.19
CA SER A 17 20.62 -8.22 -3.29
C SER A 17 20.24 -7.85 -1.85
N GLU A 18 19.05 -7.32 -1.63
CA GLU A 18 18.50 -7.05 -0.31
C GLU A 18 17.10 -7.67 -0.25
N LYS A 19 16.87 -8.64 0.63
CA LYS A 19 15.49 -9.02 0.97
C LYS A 19 14.86 -7.73 1.50
N LEU A 20 13.89 -7.18 0.76
CA LEU A 20 13.15 -6.01 1.22
C LEU A 20 12.63 -6.32 2.62
N ASP A 21 13.02 -5.51 3.59
CA ASP A 21 12.56 -5.68 4.97
C ASP A 21 11.04 -5.51 4.99
N ILE A 22 10.33 -6.34 5.77
CA ILE A 22 8.87 -6.32 5.76
C ILE A 22 8.39 -5.01 6.41
N ILE A 23 7.61 -4.23 5.67
CA ILE A 23 7.23 -2.89 6.08
C ILE A 23 5.95 -2.93 6.94
N ASN A 24 6.02 -2.46 8.18
CA ASN A 24 4.84 -2.34 9.04
C ASN A 24 3.97 -1.16 8.59
N ILE A 25 2.70 -1.43 8.28
CA ILE A 25 1.72 -0.42 7.84
C ILE A 25 0.39 -0.60 8.57
N ALA A 26 -0.44 0.43 8.54
CA ALA A 26 -1.82 0.33 8.97
C ALA A 26 -2.81 0.74 7.88
N ILE A 27 -4.02 0.20 7.94
CA ILE A 27 -5.15 0.65 7.14
C ILE A 27 -6.30 0.96 8.08
N ILE A 28 -6.95 2.10 7.84
CA ILE A 28 -8.13 2.50 8.60
C ILE A 28 -9.30 1.62 8.20
N GLU A 29 -9.86 0.93 9.18
CA GLU A 29 -10.94 -0.03 8.99
C GLU A 29 -12.32 0.66 8.86
N ASN A 30 -12.48 1.54 7.86
CA ASN A 30 -13.73 2.25 7.60
C ASN A 30 -14.66 1.49 6.63
N GLU A 31 -15.90 1.95 6.49
CA GLU A 31 -16.89 1.31 5.62
C GLU A 31 -16.45 1.27 4.15
N GLU A 32 -15.81 2.35 3.67
CA GLU A 32 -15.23 2.42 2.33
C GLU A 32 -14.23 1.29 2.08
N PHE A 33 -13.27 1.09 2.98
CA PHE A 33 -12.32 0.00 2.86
C PHE A 33 -13.00 -1.37 2.97
N LYS A 34 -13.96 -1.53 3.90
CA LYS A 34 -14.69 -2.80 4.09
C LYS A 34 -15.47 -3.23 2.84
N ASN A 35 -16.03 -2.26 2.12
CA ASN A 35 -16.83 -2.45 0.92
C ASN A 35 -15.99 -2.52 -0.37
N ASN A 36 -14.71 -2.13 -0.34
CA ASN A 36 -13.85 -2.16 -1.51
C ASN A 36 -13.03 -3.47 -1.58
N GLU A 37 -13.53 -4.43 -2.35
CA GLU A 37 -12.90 -5.75 -2.51
C GLU A 37 -11.50 -5.67 -3.14
N ILE A 38 -11.29 -4.78 -4.11
CA ILE A 38 -10.00 -4.64 -4.81
C ILE A 38 -8.89 -4.25 -3.82
N PHE A 39 -9.14 -3.24 -2.99
CA PHE A 39 -8.18 -2.82 -1.97
C PHE A 39 -7.95 -3.90 -0.92
N LYS A 40 -9.01 -4.58 -0.46
CA LYS A 40 -8.90 -5.67 0.52
C LYS A 40 -8.06 -6.83 0.00
N GLU A 41 -8.33 -7.30 -1.21
CA GLU A 41 -7.61 -8.43 -1.79
C GLU A 41 -6.15 -8.09 -2.07
N ALA A 42 -5.86 -6.89 -2.58
CA ALA A 42 -4.51 -6.45 -2.85
C ALA A 42 -3.67 -6.38 -1.56
N PHE A 43 -4.15 -5.66 -0.54
CA PHE A 43 -3.42 -5.54 0.73
C PHE A 43 -3.35 -6.85 1.50
N LYS A 44 -4.37 -7.71 1.41
CA LYS A 44 -4.31 -9.07 1.97
C LYS A 44 -3.19 -9.88 1.32
N THR A 45 -3.12 -9.88 -0.01
CA THR A 45 -2.09 -10.63 -0.76
C THR A 45 -0.68 -10.16 -0.43
N LEU A 46 -0.48 -8.84 -0.35
CA LEU A 46 0.82 -8.23 -0.06
C LEU A 46 1.22 -8.31 1.42
N SER A 47 0.31 -8.75 2.30
CA SER A 47 0.55 -8.92 3.74
C SER A 47 0.46 -10.36 4.21
N ASP A 48 0.18 -11.31 3.32
CA ASP A 48 0.05 -12.71 3.66
C ASP A 48 1.42 -13.32 4.00
N GLU A 49 1.52 -13.93 5.17
CA GLU A 49 2.79 -14.46 5.68
C GLU A 49 3.33 -15.64 4.87
N ASN A 50 2.47 -16.33 4.13
CA ASN A 50 2.82 -17.46 3.27
C ASN A 50 3.11 -17.02 1.83
N ASN A 51 2.91 -15.74 1.51
CA ASN A 51 3.18 -15.21 0.19
C ASN A 51 4.66 -14.81 0.06
N LYS A 52 5.30 -15.24 -1.02
CA LYS A 52 6.68 -14.86 -1.36
C LYS A 52 6.78 -13.37 -1.72
N ASP A 53 5.70 -12.81 -2.23
CA ASP A 53 5.57 -11.40 -2.62
C ASP A 53 5.08 -10.52 -1.45
N ARG A 54 5.18 -11.00 -0.19
CA ARG A 54 4.85 -10.21 0.99
C ARG A 54 5.76 -8.99 1.07
N LEU A 55 5.16 -7.81 1.13
CA LEU A 55 5.85 -6.54 1.33
C LEU A 55 5.50 -5.91 2.68
N PHE A 56 4.33 -6.26 3.24
CA PHE A 56 3.76 -5.56 4.37
C PHE A 56 3.45 -6.45 5.57
N ASN A 57 3.50 -5.83 6.75
CA ASN A 57 2.81 -6.26 7.95
C ASN A 57 1.63 -5.32 8.15
N LEU A 58 0.43 -5.79 7.82
CA LEU A 58 -0.78 -5.00 7.87
C LEU A 58 -1.47 -5.07 9.23
N LYS A 59 -1.76 -3.91 9.82
CA LYS A 59 -2.69 -3.76 10.95
C LYS A 59 -3.97 -3.04 10.48
N LEU A 60 -5.13 -3.65 10.71
CA LEU A 60 -6.43 -2.98 10.55
C LEU A 60 -6.78 -2.29 11.88
N VAL A 61 -6.94 -0.97 11.86
CA VAL A 61 -7.09 -0.17 13.07
C VAL A 61 -8.02 1.03 12.86
N THR A 62 -8.38 1.72 13.94
CA THR A 62 -9.03 3.04 13.87
C THR A 62 -8.04 4.14 13.52
N GLU A 63 -8.53 5.30 13.09
CA GLU A 63 -7.67 6.44 12.77
C GLU A 63 -6.83 6.90 13.97
N GLU A 64 -7.41 6.91 15.17
CA GLU A 64 -6.71 7.27 16.40
C GLU A 64 -5.55 6.30 16.69
N ALA A 65 -5.81 4.98 16.62
CA ALA A 65 -4.78 3.98 16.83
C ALA A 65 -3.68 4.03 15.76
N ALA A 66 -4.02 4.33 14.50
CA ALA A 66 -3.04 4.49 13.43
C ALA A 66 -2.11 5.69 13.67
N LYS A 67 -2.66 6.81 14.15
CA LYS A 67 -1.87 7.98 14.55
C LYS A 67 -0.90 7.64 15.67
N GLU A 68 -1.38 6.97 16.73
CA GLU A 68 -0.51 6.53 17.82
C GLU A 68 0.61 5.60 17.37
N LEU A 69 0.31 4.63 16.50
CA LEU A 69 1.30 3.70 15.95
C LEU A 69 2.34 4.44 15.09
N LEU A 70 1.91 5.45 14.33
CA LEU A 70 2.80 6.27 13.51
C LEU A 70 3.69 7.19 14.36
N GLU A 71 3.16 7.75 15.44
CA GLU A 71 3.94 8.58 16.38
C GLU A 71 4.98 7.76 17.17
N LYS A 72 4.73 6.47 17.38
CA LYS A 72 5.65 5.53 18.02
C LYS A 72 6.65 4.89 17.06
N ASP A 73 6.63 5.26 15.78
CA ASP A 73 7.41 4.63 14.70
C ASP A 73 7.20 3.10 14.58
N GLU A 74 6.06 2.60 15.05
CA GLU A 74 5.70 1.17 14.94
C GLU A 74 5.21 0.80 13.53
N ILE A 75 4.77 1.80 12.77
CA ILE A 75 4.39 1.70 11.36
C ILE A 75 5.05 2.84 10.58
N VAL A 76 5.36 2.63 9.31
CA VAL A 76 5.92 3.69 8.44
C VAL A 76 4.85 4.67 7.96
N GLY A 77 3.59 4.24 7.97
CA GLY A 77 2.48 5.00 7.46
C GLY A 77 1.17 4.22 7.52
N TYR A 78 0.08 4.95 7.33
CA TYR A 78 -1.25 4.38 7.26
C TYR A 78 -2.05 4.93 6.09
N MET A 79 -3.03 4.13 5.64
CA MET A 79 -3.92 4.45 4.54
C MET A 79 -5.35 4.66 5.01
N ILE A 80 -6.00 5.70 4.51
CA ILE A 80 -7.43 5.95 4.65
C ILE A 80 -8.05 5.90 3.26
N LEU A 81 -9.11 5.13 3.07
CA LEU A 81 -9.87 5.12 1.82
C LEU A 81 -11.06 6.07 1.92
N GLU A 82 -11.10 7.12 1.10
CA GLU A 82 -12.20 8.08 1.08
C GLU A 82 -12.65 8.37 -0.36
N GLU A 83 -13.94 8.21 -0.63
CA GLU A 83 -14.57 8.25 -1.94
C GLU A 83 -13.83 7.39 -2.99
N ASN A 84 -13.43 6.16 -2.63
CA ASN A 84 -12.57 5.26 -3.41
C ASN A 84 -11.19 5.84 -3.78
N ASN A 85 -10.74 6.89 -3.11
CA ASN A 85 -9.40 7.45 -3.29
C ASN A 85 -8.59 7.19 -2.02
N PRO A 86 -7.46 6.47 -2.12
CA PRO A 86 -6.63 6.23 -0.97
C PRO A 86 -5.81 7.48 -0.62
N LYS A 87 -5.77 7.82 0.66
CA LYS A 87 -4.90 8.85 1.23
C LYS A 87 -3.87 8.18 2.12
N ILE A 88 -2.60 8.47 1.88
CA ILE A 88 -1.48 7.95 2.65
C ILE A 88 -0.93 9.03 3.59
N VAL A 89 -0.80 8.68 4.86
CA VAL A 89 -0.17 9.50 5.89
C VAL A 89 1.11 8.81 6.35
N VAL A 90 2.21 9.55 6.36
CA VAL A 90 3.56 9.11 6.76
C VAL A 90 4.21 10.18 7.61
N ASN A 91 5.12 9.81 8.52
CA ASN A 91 5.83 10.75 9.39
C ASN A 91 7.21 11.18 8.83
N SER A 92 7.71 10.45 7.84
CA SER A 92 9.07 10.57 7.31
C SER A 92 9.10 10.44 5.78
N SER A 93 10.27 10.68 5.20
CA SER A 93 10.52 10.55 3.77
C SER A 93 11.70 9.61 3.53
N GLY A 94 11.45 8.32 3.67
CA GLY A 94 12.37 7.24 3.36
C GLY A 94 11.91 6.36 2.21
N ILE A 95 12.68 5.28 2.00
CA ILE A 95 12.43 4.29 0.96
C ILE A 95 11.12 3.54 1.24
N ASN A 96 10.84 3.20 2.50
CA ASN A 96 9.67 2.42 2.88
C ASN A 96 8.35 3.19 2.65
N GLU A 97 8.34 4.48 2.96
CA GLU A 97 7.23 5.40 2.73
C GLU A 97 6.98 5.59 1.24
N THR A 98 8.07 5.61 0.45
CA THR A 98 7.99 5.67 -1.01
C THR A 98 7.38 4.39 -1.57
N ILE A 99 7.79 3.22 -1.08
CA ILE A 99 7.22 1.92 -1.47
C ILE A 99 5.72 1.89 -1.15
N LEU A 100 5.31 2.28 0.07
CA LEU A 100 3.89 2.33 0.46
C LEU A 100 3.07 3.21 -0.49
N LYS A 101 3.58 4.40 -0.84
CA LYS A 101 2.91 5.33 -1.76
C LYS A 101 2.76 4.73 -3.16
N LEU A 102 3.84 4.15 -3.70
CA LEU A 102 3.84 3.55 -5.04
C LEU A 102 2.87 2.37 -5.13
N VAL A 103 2.93 1.45 -4.19
CA VAL A 103 2.03 0.28 -4.18
C VAL A 103 0.57 0.70 -4.06
N THR A 104 0.27 1.67 -3.20
CA THR A 104 -1.10 2.18 -3.04
C THR A 104 -1.62 2.84 -4.32
N GLU A 105 -0.77 3.60 -5.02
CA GLU A 105 -1.13 4.22 -6.30
C GLU A 105 -1.35 3.17 -7.40
N GLU A 106 -0.56 2.12 -7.47
CA GLU A 106 -0.75 1.03 -8.44
C GLU A 106 -2.07 0.28 -8.21
N ILE A 107 -2.43 0.02 -6.95
CA ILE A 107 -3.73 -0.57 -6.57
C ILE A 107 -4.87 0.37 -6.99
N ASN A 108 -4.74 1.67 -6.72
CA ASN A 108 -5.72 2.68 -7.08
C ASN A 108 -5.93 2.78 -8.59
N GLN A 109 -4.84 2.83 -9.36
CA GLN A 109 -4.91 2.84 -10.83
C GLN A 109 -5.60 1.59 -11.36
N THR A 110 -5.27 0.43 -10.81
CA THR A 110 -5.91 -0.84 -11.17
C THR A 110 -7.42 -0.82 -10.87
N ALA A 111 -7.81 -0.36 -9.68
CA ALA A 111 -9.22 -0.24 -9.28
C ALA A 111 -10.01 0.70 -10.22
N ARG A 112 -9.42 1.83 -10.59
CA ARG A 112 -10.02 2.80 -11.51
C ARG A 112 -10.14 2.23 -12.92
N ASN A 113 -9.13 1.51 -13.40
CA ASN A 113 -9.16 0.89 -14.73
C ASN A 113 -10.27 -0.17 -14.82
N SER A 114 -10.39 -1.04 -13.82
CA SER A 114 -11.47 -2.04 -13.74
C SER A 114 -12.86 -1.40 -13.80
N THR A 115 -13.04 -0.25 -13.15
CA THR A 115 -14.32 0.50 -13.17
C THR A 115 -14.63 1.09 -14.56
N ASN A 116 -13.61 1.52 -15.31
CA ASN A 116 -13.80 2.09 -16.65
C ASN A 116 -14.17 1.04 -17.71
N TYR A 117 -13.75 -0.22 -17.54
CA TYR A 117 -14.13 -1.30 -18.44
C TYR A 117 -15.61 -1.71 -18.30
N SER A 118 -16.23 -1.58 -17.12
CA SER A 118 -17.66 -1.86 -16.93
C SER A 118 -18.59 -0.75 -17.43
N ARG A 119 -18.07 0.43 -17.79
CA ARG A 119 -18.85 1.57 -18.33
C ARG A 119 -18.75 1.72 -19.86
N ARG A 120 -18.17 0.75 -20.55
CA ARG A 120 -18.14 0.66 -22.02
C ARG A 120 -19.02 -0.47 -22.51
#